data_AF-E4Z5U0-F1
#
_entry.id   AF-E4Z5U0-F1
#
_cell.length_a   1.000
_cell.length_b   1.000
_cell.length_c   1.000
_cell.angle_alpha   90.00
_cell.angle_beta   90.00
_cell.angle_gamma   90.00
#
_symmetry.space_group_name_H-M   'P 1'
#
loop_
_entity.id
_entity.type
_entity.pdbx_description
1 polymer ?
#
loop_
_entity_poly.entity_id
_entity_poly.type
_entity_poly.pdbx_seq_one_letter_code
_entity_poly.pdbx_strand_id
1 'polypeptide(L)'
;MTKCVNLDFQNLTKNVLDQKWSNLCVPISVTTLLRFAMKNDLAFVDFTHYYTFDKILTNLTMRIYPRSLAGLNLNPKKVESQFQTNDIETLLERICKKTYLRKSGWEIVREQSSFPKPAESTCEYKKVTLNQNYVFSRPLTVTGAYLFSTGEIVFHQMTLDRIENNTFILQSTDFNHSPVSVFIYFSYLFKIFKKPKKEIRIGLTNPYYAPFYSRYFKMLCDSLNQTGRNFYDDGTIQMQLVSEIANNMHYDLWYLLPDAYSLQLKKIKIL
;
A
#
# COMPACT_ATOMS: atom_id res chain seq x y z
N MET A 1 22.38 -2.41 -18.87
CA MET A 1 22.53 -3.15 -17.61
C MET A 1 22.37 -2.17 -16.46
N THR A 2 21.15 -2.02 -15.93
CA THR A 2 20.85 -1.13 -14.81
C THR A 2 21.31 -1.83 -13.53
N LYS A 3 22.32 -1.29 -12.84
CA LYS A 3 22.77 -1.82 -11.55
C LYS A 3 21.62 -1.70 -10.54
N CYS A 4 20.97 -2.81 -10.22
CA CYS A 4 20.11 -2.92 -9.04
C CYS A 4 21.02 -2.84 -7.81
N VAL A 5 20.75 -1.90 -6.90
CA VAL A 5 21.42 -1.85 -5.60
C VAL A 5 20.59 -2.72 -4.68
N ASN A 6 21.09 -3.90 -4.30
CA ASN A 6 20.56 -4.65 -3.18
C ASN A 6 20.79 -3.79 -1.93
N LEU A 7 19.74 -3.17 -1.42
CA LEU A 7 19.74 -2.62 -0.08
C LEU A 7 19.36 -3.76 0.85
N ASP A 8 20.35 -4.31 1.54
CA ASP A 8 20.08 -5.05 2.77
C ASP A 8 19.54 -4.05 3.79
N PHE A 9 18.40 -4.41 4.40
CA PHE A 9 17.55 -3.52 5.19
C PHE A 9 18.13 -3.08 6.54
N GLN A 10 19.37 -3.47 6.85
CA GLN A 10 20.07 -3.04 8.05
C GLN A 10 20.30 -1.51 8.11
N ASN A 11 20.14 -0.79 6.98
CA ASN A 11 20.41 0.65 6.88
C ASN A 11 19.17 1.53 6.61
N LEU A 12 17.94 1.04 6.82
CA LEU A 12 16.77 1.94 6.88
C LEU A 12 16.84 2.73 8.20
N THR A 13 17.38 3.95 8.17
CA THR A 13 17.36 4.82 9.34
C THR A 13 15.93 5.06 9.82
N LYS A 14 15.71 5.13 11.14
CA LYS A 14 14.43 5.43 11.81
C LYS A 14 13.62 6.52 11.10
N ASN A 15 14.28 7.53 10.52
CA ASN A 15 13.67 8.64 9.75
C ASN A 15 12.95 8.27 8.44
N VAL A 16 13.25 7.13 7.81
CA VAL A 16 12.55 6.68 6.57
C VAL A 16 11.21 6.01 6.93
N LEU A 17 11.12 5.44 8.12
CA LEU A 17 9.93 4.79 8.68
C LEU A 17 9.11 5.76 9.55
N ASP A 18 9.81 6.67 10.23
CA ASP A 18 9.26 7.83 10.91
C ASP A 18 8.99 8.94 9.88
N GLN A 19 7.85 8.82 9.20
CA GLN A 19 7.31 9.89 8.35
C GLN A 19 6.89 11.14 9.14
N LYS A 20 7.18 11.23 10.45
CA LYS A 20 6.74 12.27 11.38
C LYS A 20 5.26 12.60 11.16
N TRP A 21 4.90 13.88 11.10
CA TRP A 21 3.53 14.36 10.91
C TRP A 21 2.96 14.24 9.48
N SER A 22 3.66 13.59 8.54
CA SER A 22 3.20 13.51 7.15
C SER A 22 2.28 12.30 6.87
N ASN A 23 2.55 11.13 7.46
CA ASN A 23 1.78 9.88 7.34
C ASN A 23 1.19 9.63 5.93
N LEU A 24 2.02 9.79 4.89
CA LEU A 24 1.62 9.74 3.49
C LEU A 24 1.70 8.33 2.88
N CYS A 25 2.25 7.34 3.59
CA CYS A 25 2.45 6.00 3.04
C CYS A 25 1.16 5.38 2.49
N VAL A 26 0.03 5.56 3.17
CA VAL A 26 -1.30 5.12 2.74
C VAL A 26 -1.77 5.82 1.47
N PRO A 27 -1.92 7.16 1.43
CA PRO A 27 -2.37 7.84 0.21
C PRO A 27 -1.39 7.71 -0.97
N ILE A 28 -0.08 7.56 -0.72
CA ILE A 28 0.92 7.26 -1.77
C ILE A 28 0.64 5.88 -2.38
N SER A 29 0.51 4.84 -1.56
CA SER A 29 0.22 3.49 -2.05
C SER A 29 -1.09 3.42 -2.83
N VAL A 30 -2.13 4.09 -2.33
CA VAL A 30 -3.44 4.17 -3.02
C VAL A 30 -3.36 4.95 -4.32
N THR A 31 -2.55 6.01 -4.38
CA THR A 31 -2.30 6.74 -5.65
C THR A 31 -1.67 5.81 -6.69
N THR A 32 -0.73 4.96 -6.29
CA THR A 32 -0.14 3.95 -7.18
C THR A 32 -1.20 2.98 -7.70
N LEU A 33 -2.07 2.46 -6.82
CA LEU A 33 -3.17 1.58 -7.23
C LEU A 33 -4.14 2.25 -8.20
N LEU A 34 -4.54 3.49 -7.93
CA LEU A 34 -5.42 4.27 -8.80
C LEU A 34 -4.81 4.51 -10.17
N ARG A 35 -3.54 4.92 -10.24
CA ARG A 35 -2.84 5.11 -11.53
C ARG A 35 -2.74 3.82 -12.31
N PHE A 36 -2.45 2.70 -11.64
CA PHE A 36 -2.44 1.39 -12.27
C PHE A 36 -3.83 1.04 -12.83
N ALA A 37 -4.90 1.24 -12.06
CA ALA A 37 -6.27 0.96 -12.49
C ALA A 37 -6.72 1.87 -13.65
N MET A 38 -6.38 3.16 -13.61
CA MET A 38 -6.66 4.08 -14.72
C MET A 38 -6.00 3.62 -16.02
N LYS A 39 -4.72 3.22 -15.95
CA LYS A 39 -3.97 2.78 -17.11
C LYS A 39 -4.49 1.44 -17.66
N ASN A 40 -4.66 0.45 -16.79
CA ASN A 40 -4.92 -0.93 -17.23
C ASN A 40 -6.41 -1.25 -17.34
N ASP A 41 -7.23 -0.77 -16.41
CA ASP A 41 -8.67 -1.09 -16.39
C ASP A 41 -9.45 -0.14 -17.33
N LEU A 42 -9.02 1.12 -17.45
CA LEU A 42 -9.70 2.11 -18.30
C LEU A 42 -9.00 2.40 -19.63
N ALA A 43 -7.77 1.93 -19.83
CA ALA A 43 -6.90 2.29 -20.96
C ALA A 43 -6.67 3.82 -21.07
N PHE A 44 -6.64 4.53 -19.94
CA PHE A 44 -6.48 5.98 -19.92
C PHE A 44 -5.00 6.40 -20.00
N VAL A 45 -4.71 7.39 -20.85
CA VAL A 45 -3.39 7.99 -21.02
C VAL A 45 -3.45 9.49 -20.72
N ASP A 46 -2.63 9.94 -19.77
CA ASP A 46 -2.58 11.32 -19.29
C ASP A 46 -1.62 12.18 -20.14
N PHE A 47 -2.04 12.57 -21.34
CA PHE A 47 -1.22 13.37 -22.26
C PHE A 47 -1.03 14.82 -21.81
N THR A 48 -1.98 15.36 -21.05
CA THR A 48 -2.01 16.76 -20.61
C THR A 48 -1.50 16.95 -19.18
N HIS A 49 -0.99 15.88 -18.55
CA HIS A 49 -0.43 15.90 -17.20
C HIS A 49 -1.40 16.41 -16.13
N TYR A 50 -2.71 16.23 -16.30
CA TYR A 50 -3.70 16.57 -15.26
C TYR A 50 -3.85 15.45 -14.22
N TYR A 51 -3.45 14.23 -14.56
CA TYR A 51 -3.54 13.05 -13.69
C TYR A 51 -2.14 12.54 -13.31
N THR A 52 -1.19 13.44 -13.06
CA THR A 52 0.14 13.08 -12.53
C THR A 52 0.01 12.51 -11.11
N PHE A 53 1.05 11.82 -10.65
CA PHE A 53 1.08 11.21 -9.32
C PHE A 53 0.77 12.24 -8.24
N ASP A 54 1.46 13.38 -8.26
CA ASP A 54 1.31 14.45 -7.27
C ASP A 54 -0.08 15.10 -7.30
N LYS A 55 -0.69 15.24 -8.48
CA LYS A 55 -2.05 15.79 -8.62
C LYS A 55 -3.10 14.84 -8.04
N ILE A 56 -2.99 13.54 -8.31
CA ILE A 56 -3.89 12.54 -7.71
C ILE A 56 -3.67 12.49 -6.20
N LEU A 57 -2.42 12.41 -5.74
CA LEU A 57 -2.07 12.37 -4.32
C LEU A 57 -2.62 13.60 -3.59
N THR A 58 -2.46 14.79 -4.17
CA THR A 58 -2.97 16.04 -3.60
C THR A 58 -4.50 16.00 -3.47
N ASN A 59 -5.22 15.53 -4.49
CA ASN A 59 -6.67 15.37 -4.40
C ASN A 59 -7.08 14.36 -3.32
N LEU A 60 -6.34 13.26 -3.17
CA LEU A 60 -6.57 12.30 -2.09
C LEU A 60 -6.41 12.98 -0.72
N THR A 61 -5.29 13.65 -0.49
CA THR A 61 -4.93 14.19 0.84
C THR A 61 -5.58 15.52 1.20
N MET A 62 -6.17 16.24 0.24
CA MET A 62 -6.77 17.57 0.46
C MET A 62 -8.28 17.62 0.24
N ARG A 63 -8.85 16.77 -0.62
CA ARG A 63 -10.28 16.83 -0.98
C ARG A 63 -11.06 15.58 -0.58
N ILE A 64 -10.47 14.41 -0.78
CA ILE A 64 -11.16 13.13 -0.63
C ILE A 64 -11.10 12.68 0.82
N TYR A 65 -9.89 12.62 1.36
CA TYR A 65 -9.61 12.28 2.75
C TYR A 65 -8.64 13.32 3.30
N PRO A 66 -9.13 14.56 3.55
CA PRO A 66 -8.29 15.63 4.07
C PRO A 66 -7.68 15.21 5.40
N ARG A 67 -6.37 15.44 5.56
CA ARG A 67 -5.63 15.05 6.76
C ARG A 67 -6.22 15.59 8.06
N SER A 68 -6.87 16.75 8.03
CA SER A 68 -7.56 17.34 9.19
C SER A 68 -8.80 16.55 9.64
N LEU A 69 -9.32 15.63 8.81
CA LEU A 69 -10.43 14.73 9.16
C LEU A 69 -9.98 13.30 9.48
N ALA A 70 -8.71 12.96 9.23
CA ALA A 70 -8.12 11.69 9.64
C ALA A 70 -7.97 11.71 11.18
N GLY A 71 -9.05 11.33 11.88
CA GLY A 71 -9.17 11.42 13.34
C GLY A 71 -10.48 12.00 13.85
N LEU A 72 -11.27 12.65 12.99
CA LEU A 72 -12.65 12.99 13.30
C LEU A 72 -13.52 11.73 13.13
N ASN A 73 -13.51 10.87 14.14
CA ASN A 73 -14.42 9.75 14.23
C ASN A 73 -15.84 10.28 14.48
N LEU A 74 -16.58 10.56 13.39
CA LEU A 74 -17.98 11.00 13.46
C LEU A 74 -18.95 9.84 13.80
N ASN A 75 -18.45 8.61 14.05
CA ASN A 75 -19.29 7.49 14.44
C ASN A 75 -18.51 6.43 15.27
N PRO A 76 -18.29 6.69 16.57
CA PRO A 76 -17.49 5.82 17.41
C PRO A 76 -18.24 4.53 17.74
N LYS A 77 -17.89 3.41 17.08
CA LYS A 77 -18.16 2.09 17.66
C LYS A 77 -17.23 1.95 18.88
N LYS A 78 -17.81 1.69 20.06
CA LYS A 78 -17.16 1.71 21.39
C LYS A 78 -15.96 0.76 21.60
N VAL A 79 -15.48 0.08 20.55
CA VAL A 79 -14.40 -0.92 20.61
C VAL A 79 -13.05 -0.36 20.10
N GLU A 80 -13.05 0.78 19.42
CA GLU A 80 -11.83 1.40 18.89
C GLU A 80 -11.18 2.31 19.94
N SER A 81 -10.58 1.70 20.96
CA SER A 81 -9.64 2.40 21.84
C SER A 81 -8.22 2.07 21.42
N GLN A 82 -7.45 3.12 21.14
CA GLN A 82 -5.99 3.17 20.93
C GLN A 82 -5.54 3.24 19.46
N PHE A 83 -5.13 4.46 19.11
CA PHE A 83 -4.40 4.88 17.93
C PHE A 83 -5.13 4.70 16.60
N GLN A 84 -5.09 5.74 15.78
CA GLN A 84 -5.42 5.68 14.37
C GLN A 84 -4.52 4.63 13.73
N THR A 85 -4.99 3.39 13.69
CA THR A 85 -4.53 2.45 12.70
C THR A 85 -4.81 3.15 11.38
N ASN A 86 -3.78 3.22 10.55
CA ASN A 86 -3.80 3.87 9.24
C ASN A 86 -4.85 3.12 8.40
N ASP A 87 -6.13 3.48 8.54
CA ASP A 87 -7.24 2.72 7.98
C ASP A 87 -7.28 2.96 6.48
N ILE A 88 -6.39 2.25 5.80
CA ILE A 88 -6.38 2.05 4.37
C ILE A 88 -7.79 1.68 3.90
N GLU A 89 -8.52 0.87 4.67
CA GLU A 89 -9.92 0.56 4.43
C GLU A 89 -10.78 1.84 4.40
N THR A 90 -10.67 2.73 5.38
CA THR A 90 -11.39 4.02 5.39
C THR A 90 -11.06 4.88 4.18
N LEU A 91 -9.78 4.98 3.77
CA LEU A 91 -9.40 5.72 2.56
C LEU A 91 -9.98 5.07 1.29
N LEU A 92 -9.85 3.74 1.15
CA LEU A 92 -10.37 2.99 0.02
C LEU A 92 -11.91 3.07 -0.07
N GLU A 93 -12.60 3.01 1.08
CA GLU A 93 -14.03 3.23 1.17
C GLU A 93 -14.40 4.64 0.73
N ARG A 94 -13.68 5.66 1.22
CA ARG A 94 -13.94 7.04 0.85
C ARG A 94 -13.71 7.29 -0.65
N ILE A 95 -12.77 6.58 -1.26
CA ILE A 95 -12.50 6.64 -2.70
C ILE A 95 -13.60 5.93 -3.49
N CYS A 96 -13.97 4.71 -3.12
CA CYS A 96 -14.88 3.91 -3.93
C CYS A 96 -16.36 4.17 -3.65
N LYS A 97 -16.74 4.51 -2.42
CA LYS A 97 -18.14 4.74 -2.01
C LYS A 97 -18.48 6.23 -2.01
N LYS A 98 -19.72 6.55 -2.37
CA LYS A 98 -20.30 7.89 -2.14
C LYS A 98 -20.65 8.05 -0.66
N THR A 99 -20.56 9.27 -0.15
CA THR A 99 -21.12 9.60 1.16
C THR A 99 -22.48 10.26 0.99
N TYR A 100 -23.19 10.50 2.09
CA TYR A 100 -24.43 11.26 2.05
C TYR A 100 -24.25 12.66 1.44
N LEU A 101 -23.10 13.31 1.72
CA LEU A 101 -22.85 14.71 1.35
C LEU A 101 -22.03 14.88 0.06
N ARG A 102 -21.36 13.83 -0.42
CA ARG A 102 -20.39 13.95 -1.53
C ARG A 102 -20.37 12.73 -2.43
N LYS A 103 -20.04 12.96 -3.71
CA LYS A 103 -19.67 11.91 -4.66
C LYS A 103 -18.48 11.09 -4.14
N SER A 104 -18.28 9.90 -4.72
CA SER A 104 -17.14 9.04 -4.39
C SER A 104 -15.82 9.76 -4.67
N GLY A 105 -14.75 9.39 -3.94
CA GLY A 105 -13.44 10.00 -4.17
C GLY A 105 -12.89 9.73 -5.57
N TRP A 106 -13.17 8.55 -6.13
CA TRP A 106 -12.86 8.24 -7.53
C TRP A 106 -13.49 9.25 -8.48
N GLU A 107 -14.75 9.62 -8.27
CA GLU A 107 -15.44 10.57 -9.12
C GLU A 107 -14.82 11.98 -9.03
N ILE A 108 -14.37 12.37 -7.82
CA ILE A 108 -13.63 13.62 -7.62
C ILE A 108 -12.29 13.60 -8.36
N VAL A 109 -11.56 12.48 -8.34
CA VAL A 109 -10.31 12.34 -9.12
C VAL A 109 -10.62 12.37 -10.61
N ARG A 110 -11.64 11.64 -11.06
CA ARG A 110 -12.04 11.53 -12.47
C ARG A 110 -12.40 12.90 -13.05
N GLU A 111 -13.16 13.71 -12.33
CA GLU A 111 -13.64 15.03 -12.76
C GLU A 111 -12.61 16.16 -12.53
N GLN A 112 -11.36 15.87 -12.14
CA GLN A 112 -10.38 16.92 -11.85
C GLN A 112 -9.94 17.76 -13.06
N SER A 113 -10.18 17.28 -14.29
CA SER A 113 -9.94 18.01 -15.54
C SER A 113 -11.15 17.94 -16.45
N SER A 114 -11.39 19.01 -17.21
CA SER A 114 -12.48 19.09 -18.18
C SER A 114 -12.22 18.23 -19.42
N PHE A 115 -10.96 18.13 -19.88
CA PHE A 115 -10.56 17.30 -21.02
C PHE A 115 -9.02 17.13 -21.09
N PRO A 116 -8.49 15.95 -21.45
CA PRO A 116 -9.11 14.62 -21.46
C PRO A 116 -9.39 14.10 -20.02
N LYS A 117 -10.49 13.38 -19.84
CA LYS A 117 -10.87 12.74 -18.56
C LYS A 117 -11.02 11.23 -18.71
N PRO A 118 -10.80 10.43 -17.65
CA PRO A 118 -11.09 9.00 -17.68
C PRO A 118 -12.57 8.73 -17.96
N ALA A 119 -12.83 7.62 -18.65
CA ALA A 119 -14.20 7.14 -18.92
C ALA A 119 -14.98 6.96 -17.61
N GLU A 120 -16.32 7.07 -17.70
CA GLU A 120 -17.19 6.78 -16.56
C GLU A 120 -16.99 5.34 -16.09
N SER A 121 -16.75 5.20 -14.79
CA SER A 121 -16.42 3.91 -14.20
C SER A 121 -16.76 3.87 -12.72
N THR A 122 -17.08 2.67 -12.23
CA THR A 122 -17.19 2.40 -10.79
C THR A 122 -15.83 2.05 -10.21
N CYS A 123 -15.65 2.32 -8.92
CA CYS A 123 -14.47 1.95 -8.15
C CYS A 123 -14.87 0.88 -7.15
N GLU A 124 -14.12 -0.21 -7.11
CA GLU A 124 -14.25 -1.27 -6.12
C GLU A 124 -12.87 -1.62 -5.59
N TYR A 125 -12.77 -1.91 -4.30
CA TYR A 125 -11.56 -2.48 -3.72
C TYR A 125 -11.85 -3.88 -3.20
N LYS A 126 -10.84 -4.75 -3.24
CA LYS A 126 -10.93 -6.13 -2.73
C LYS A 126 -9.83 -6.35 -1.71
N LYS A 127 -10.23 -6.87 -0.54
CA LYS A 127 -9.34 -7.40 0.48
C LYS A 127 -8.90 -8.80 0.10
N VAL A 128 -7.61 -9.07 0.21
CA VAL A 128 -6.96 -10.31 -0.22
C VAL A 128 -6.03 -10.77 0.90
N THR A 129 -6.03 -12.07 1.18
CA THR A 129 -5.11 -12.67 2.16
C THR A 129 -3.84 -13.12 1.44
N LEU A 130 -2.71 -12.49 1.74
CA LEU A 130 -1.38 -12.97 1.36
C LEU A 130 -1.05 -14.25 2.10
N ASN A 131 -0.46 -15.20 1.39
CA ASN A 131 0.01 -16.48 1.91
C ASN A 131 1.05 -17.06 0.93
N GLN A 132 1.62 -18.22 1.24
CA GLN A 132 2.64 -18.87 0.42
C GLN A 132 2.14 -19.28 -0.98
N ASN A 133 0.85 -19.59 -1.11
CA ASN A 133 0.21 -20.00 -2.36
C ASN A 133 -0.40 -18.82 -3.14
N TYR A 134 -0.08 -17.58 -2.74
CA TYR A 134 -0.69 -16.40 -3.33
C TYR A 134 -0.24 -16.16 -4.77
N VAL A 135 -1.22 -16.06 -5.68
CA VAL A 135 -0.98 -15.75 -7.10
C VAL A 135 -1.14 -14.25 -7.35
N PHE A 136 -0.05 -13.59 -7.72
CA PHE A 136 -0.05 -12.17 -8.05
C PHE A 136 -0.78 -11.91 -9.37
N SER A 137 -1.74 -10.99 -9.33
CA SER A 137 -2.51 -10.58 -10.52
C SER A 137 -2.38 -9.08 -10.83
N ARG A 138 -2.27 -8.25 -9.80
CA ARG A 138 -2.15 -6.80 -9.92
C ARG A 138 -1.54 -6.20 -8.66
N PRO A 139 -1.05 -4.94 -8.71
CA PRO A 139 -0.48 -4.29 -7.54
C PRO A 139 -1.45 -4.25 -6.36
N LEU A 140 -0.90 -4.45 -5.17
CA LEU A 140 -1.63 -4.40 -3.91
C LEU A 140 -1.02 -3.36 -2.98
N THR A 141 -1.83 -2.75 -2.13
CA THR A 141 -1.32 -2.06 -0.96
C THR A 141 -1.20 -3.08 0.18
N VAL A 142 0.00 -3.17 0.75
CA VAL A 142 0.35 -4.12 1.83
C VAL A 142 0.88 -3.34 3.03
N THR A 143 0.63 -3.85 4.23
CA THR A 143 1.15 -3.23 5.46
C THR A 143 2.31 -4.07 5.95
N GLY A 144 3.47 -3.45 6.13
CA GLY A 144 4.60 -4.06 6.81
C GLY A 144 4.61 -3.68 8.28
N ALA A 145 4.96 -4.64 9.12
CA ALA A 145 5.36 -4.44 10.50
C ALA A 145 6.89 -4.57 10.59
N TYR A 146 7.53 -3.62 11.28
CA TYR A 146 8.95 -3.62 11.55
C TYR A 146 9.18 -3.56 13.04
N LEU A 147 9.97 -4.49 13.57
CA LEU A 147 10.35 -4.51 14.98
C LEU A 147 11.75 -3.95 15.13
N PHE A 148 11.88 -2.75 15.71
CA PHE A 148 13.18 -2.17 16.02
C PHE A 148 13.88 -2.95 17.14
N SER A 149 15.21 -2.95 17.14
CA SER A 149 16.04 -3.44 18.27
C SER A 149 15.71 -2.80 19.62
N THR A 150 15.04 -1.64 19.64
CA THR A 150 14.50 -0.99 20.84
C THR A 150 13.24 -1.68 21.40
N GLY A 151 12.68 -2.67 20.71
CA GLY A 151 11.40 -3.32 21.05
C GLY A 151 10.16 -2.58 20.54
N GLU A 152 10.34 -1.44 19.85
CA GLU A 152 9.24 -0.66 19.26
C GLU A 152 8.80 -1.32 17.94
N ILE A 153 7.49 -1.54 17.77
CA ILE A 153 6.91 -2.02 16.51
C ILE A 153 6.30 -0.84 15.74
N VAL A 154 6.63 -0.75 14.45
CA VAL A 154 6.10 0.29 13.55
C VAL A 154 5.44 -0.34 12.35
N PHE A 155 4.31 0.24 11.94
CA PHE A 155 3.55 -0.16 10.77
C PHE A 155 3.76 0.82 9.62
N HIS A 156 4.01 0.30 8.42
CA HIS A 156 4.24 1.10 7.22
C HIS A 156 3.50 0.53 6.01
N GLN A 157 2.78 1.40 5.29
CA GLN A 157 2.10 1.00 4.07
C GLN A 157 3.05 1.04 2.87
N MET A 158 3.04 -0.03 2.08
CA MET A 158 3.85 -0.19 0.88
C MET A 158 3.00 -0.69 -0.28
N THR A 159 3.53 -0.60 -1.50
CA THR A 159 2.89 -1.18 -2.69
C THR A 159 3.62 -2.45 -3.10
N LEU A 160 2.92 -3.58 -3.11
CA LEU A 160 3.38 -4.81 -3.76
C LEU A 160 3.24 -4.64 -5.27
N ASP A 161 4.35 -4.65 -5.99
CA ASP A 161 4.42 -4.38 -7.43
C ASP A 161 4.36 -5.67 -8.26
N ARG A 162 5.04 -6.73 -7.81
CA ARG A 162 5.11 -8.04 -8.47
C ARG A 162 5.70 -9.12 -7.55
N ILE A 163 5.61 -10.36 -8.00
CA ILE A 163 6.31 -11.51 -7.41
C ILE A 163 7.35 -12.01 -8.42
N GLU A 164 8.59 -12.16 -7.99
CA GLU A 164 9.69 -12.73 -8.78
C GLU A 164 10.38 -13.82 -7.94
N ASN A 165 10.57 -15.02 -8.48
CA ASN A 165 11.29 -16.12 -7.83
C ASN A 165 10.87 -16.35 -6.36
N ASN A 166 9.57 -16.53 -6.11
CA ASN A 166 9.00 -16.69 -4.77
C ASN A 166 9.34 -15.56 -3.79
N THR A 167 9.52 -14.33 -4.31
CA THR A 167 9.80 -13.14 -3.52
C THR A 167 8.84 -12.02 -3.89
N PHE A 168 8.19 -11.43 -2.89
CA PHE A 168 7.44 -10.19 -3.01
C PHE A 168 8.40 -9.02 -3.27
N ILE A 169 8.16 -8.30 -4.37
CA ILE A 169 8.87 -7.07 -4.69
C ILE A 169 7.99 -5.88 -4.33
N LEU A 170 8.34 -5.19 -3.25
CA LEU A 170 7.61 -4.04 -2.75
C LEU A 170 8.33 -2.76 -3.15
N GLN A 171 7.56 -1.76 -3.56
CA GLN A 171 8.03 -0.40 -3.74
C GLN A 171 7.81 0.34 -2.43
N SER A 172 8.91 0.73 -1.78
CA SER A 172 8.85 1.67 -0.67
C SER A 172 8.54 3.07 -1.19
N THR A 173 7.83 3.84 -0.38
CA THR A 173 7.41 5.22 -0.66
C THR A 173 8.57 6.22 -0.71
N ASP A 174 9.81 5.75 -0.65
CA ASP A 174 11.01 6.55 -0.86
C ASP A 174 11.01 7.09 -2.30
N PHE A 175 10.60 8.35 -2.40
CA PHE A 175 10.33 9.15 -3.60
C PHE A 175 11.34 8.92 -4.73
N ASN A 176 10.94 8.07 -5.69
CA ASN A 176 11.52 8.04 -7.04
C ASN A 176 10.49 8.50 -8.09
N HIS A 177 9.57 9.39 -7.68
CA HIS A 177 8.87 10.33 -8.55
C HIS A 177 9.60 11.66 -8.35
N SER A 178 10.38 12.25 -9.24
CA SER A 178 10.53 12.23 -10.70
C SER A 178 12.00 12.63 -11.00
N PRO A 179 12.60 12.40 -12.18
CA PRO A 179 13.50 13.44 -12.66
C PRO A 179 12.60 14.68 -12.77
N VAL A 180 12.82 15.67 -11.92
CA VAL A 180 12.25 16.99 -12.18
C VAL A 180 12.77 17.35 -13.56
N SER A 181 11.90 17.29 -14.56
CA SER A 181 12.16 17.94 -15.84
C SER A 181 12.09 19.43 -15.55
N VAL A 182 13.13 19.97 -14.91
CA VAL A 182 13.40 21.39 -15.00
C VAL A 182 13.76 21.57 -16.48
N PHE A 183 12.81 22.10 -17.25
CA PHE A 183 13.09 22.69 -18.54
C PHE A 183 14.06 23.85 -18.30
N ILE A 184 15.36 23.54 -18.25
CA ILE A 184 16.37 24.53 -18.58
C ILE A 184 16.51 24.45 -20.09
N TYR A 185 16.13 25.55 -20.72
CA TYR A 185 16.15 25.80 -22.14
C TYR A 185 17.59 25.83 -22.66
N PHE A 186 18.32 24.72 -22.65
CA PHE A 186 19.61 24.62 -23.34
C PHE A 186 19.82 23.22 -23.93
N SER A 187 19.81 23.22 -25.26
CA SER A 187 20.40 22.29 -26.23
C SER A 187 21.29 21.16 -25.70
N TYR A 188 21.00 19.95 -26.20
CA TYR A 188 21.90 18.81 -26.43
C TYR A 188 22.69 18.22 -25.23
N LEU A 189 22.63 16.88 -25.13
CA LEU A 189 23.35 16.00 -24.18
C LEU A 189 22.87 16.00 -22.71
N PHE A 190 21.82 15.23 -22.40
CA PHE A 190 21.80 14.51 -21.12
C PHE A 190 21.20 13.11 -21.27
N LYS A 191 22.08 12.10 -21.18
CA LYS A 191 21.70 10.72 -20.84
C LYS A 191 20.97 10.78 -19.49
N ILE A 192 19.67 10.51 -19.48
CA ILE A 192 18.87 10.38 -18.26
C ILE A 192 19.41 9.17 -17.49
N PHE A 193 20.24 9.42 -16.48
CA PHE A 193 20.56 8.42 -15.47
C PHE A 193 19.29 8.15 -14.66
N LYS A 194 18.49 7.15 -15.07
CA LYS A 194 17.45 6.58 -14.20
C LYS A 194 18.16 6.06 -12.95
N LYS A 195 18.01 6.76 -11.81
CA LYS A 195 18.41 6.23 -10.51
C LYS A 195 17.72 4.88 -10.29
N PRO A 196 18.40 3.88 -9.72
CA PRO A 196 17.80 2.59 -9.44
C PRO A 196 16.59 2.78 -8.50
N LYS A 197 15.47 2.15 -8.84
CA LYS A 197 14.33 2.05 -7.92
C LYS A 197 14.79 1.26 -6.69
N LYS A 198 14.60 1.80 -5.49
CA LYS A 198 14.78 1.05 -4.25
C LYS A 198 13.60 0.07 -4.15
N GLU A 199 13.89 -1.22 -4.10
CA GLU A 199 12.89 -2.29 -4.00
C GLU A 199 13.12 -3.07 -2.70
N ILE A 200 12.06 -3.35 -1.96
CA ILE A 200 12.08 -4.23 -0.78
C ILE A 200 11.72 -5.63 -1.24
N ARG A 201 12.49 -6.61 -0.80
CA ARG A 201 12.34 -8.02 -1.18
C ARG A 201 11.99 -8.82 0.06
N ILE A 202 10.82 -9.46 0.06
CA ILE A 202 10.36 -10.32 1.15
C ILE A 202 9.98 -11.68 0.56
N GLY A 203 10.58 -12.77 1.04
CA GLY A 203 10.26 -14.11 0.56
C GLY A 203 8.80 -14.48 0.82
N LEU A 204 8.17 -15.24 -0.08
CA LEU A 204 6.80 -15.74 0.12
C LEU A 204 6.70 -16.64 1.35
N THR A 205 7.77 -17.34 1.67
CA THR A 205 7.87 -18.22 2.84
C THR A 205 8.23 -17.47 4.13
N ASN A 206 8.53 -16.17 4.06
CA ASN A 206 8.82 -15.40 5.26
C ASN A 206 7.58 -15.36 6.17
N PRO A 207 7.78 -15.28 7.49
CA PRO A 207 6.66 -15.17 8.40
C PRO A 207 5.84 -13.90 8.17
N TYR A 208 4.54 -13.99 8.41
CA TYR A 208 3.61 -12.89 8.39
C TYR A 208 3.34 -12.40 9.82
N TYR A 209 3.17 -11.10 9.97
CA TYR A 209 2.81 -10.51 11.25
C TYR A 209 1.35 -10.78 11.57
N ALA A 210 1.07 -11.24 12.79
CA ALA A 210 -0.24 -11.54 13.32
C ALA A 210 -0.65 -10.47 14.35
N PRO A 211 -1.43 -9.44 13.96
CA PRO A 211 -1.80 -8.37 14.89
C PRO A 211 -2.62 -8.89 16.06
N PHE A 212 -2.39 -8.35 17.25
CA PHE A 212 -3.18 -8.69 18.43
C PHE A 212 -4.68 -8.43 18.19
N TYR A 213 -5.55 -9.29 18.73
CA TYR A 213 -7.00 -9.32 18.45
C TYR A 213 -7.41 -9.54 16.98
N SER A 214 -6.50 -9.96 16.10
CA SER A 214 -6.87 -10.37 14.73
C SER A 214 -7.20 -11.86 14.63
N ARG A 215 -7.90 -12.25 13.57
CA ARG A 215 -8.08 -13.67 13.21
C ARG A 215 -6.75 -14.41 13.07
N TYR A 216 -5.70 -13.71 12.62
CA TYR A 216 -4.36 -14.28 12.42
C TYR A 216 -3.68 -14.57 13.75
N PHE A 217 -3.90 -13.74 14.77
CA PHE A 217 -3.39 -14.05 16.11
C PHE A 217 -4.08 -15.27 16.70
N LYS A 218 -5.39 -15.41 16.48
CA LYS A 218 -6.09 -16.65 16.85
C LYS A 218 -5.51 -17.88 16.12
N MET A 219 -5.29 -17.78 14.81
CA MET A 219 -4.65 -18.86 14.02
C MET A 219 -3.25 -19.21 14.56
N LEU A 220 -2.46 -18.21 14.97
CA LEU A 220 -1.16 -18.40 15.60
C LEU A 220 -1.28 -19.18 16.93
N CYS A 221 -2.15 -18.74 17.83
CA CYS A 221 -2.40 -19.42 19.11
C CYS A 221 -2.88 -20.87 18.91
N ASP A 222 -3.82 -21.07 18.00
CA ASP A 222 -4.37 -22.40 17.70
C ASP A 222 -3.27 -23.33 17.14
N SER A 223 -2.44 -22.83 16.22
CA SER A 223 -1.32 -23.60 15.64
C SER A 223 -0.28 -23.97 16.69
N LEU A 224 0.09 -23.02 17.57
CA LEU A 224 1.02 -23.24 18.67
C LEU A 224 0.48 -24.28 19.66
N ASN A 225 -0.80 -24.20 20.03
CA ASN A 225 -1.42 -25.13 20.96
C ASN A 225 -1.54 -26.55 20.40
N GLN A 226 -1.80 -26.69 19.09
CA GLN A 226 -1.99 -27.99 18.45
C GLN A 226 -0.68 -28.68 18.07
N THR A 227 0.29 -27.92 17.56
CA THR A 227 1.50 -28.48 16.91
C THR A 227 2.79 -28.07 17.59
N GLY A 228 2.76 -27.09 18.50
CA GLY A 228 3.95 -26.43 19.05
C GLY A 228 4.68 -25.55 18.03
N ARG A 229 4.12 -25.32 16.83
CA ARG A 229 4.74 -24.56 15.75
C ARG A 229 3.87 -23.37 15.37
N ASN A 230 4.52 -22.30 14.93
CA ASN A 230 3.86 -21.08 14.47
C ASN A 230 3.48 -21.12 12.98
N PHE A 231 3.13 -22.32 12.48
CA PHE A 231 2.80 -22.55 11.08
C PHE A 231 1.34 -22.99 10.97
N TYR A 232 0.57 -22.26 10.17
CA TYR A 232 -0.83 -22.55 9.92
C TYR A 232 -0.99 -23.14 8.51
N ASP A 233 -1.75 -24.25 8.42
CA ASP A 233 -2.11 -24.90 7.18
C ASP A 233 -3.53 -25.51 7.30
N ASP A 234 -4.46 -25.05 6.46
CA ASP A 234 -5.80 -25.62 6.32
C ASP A 234 -6.05 -26.22 4.93
N GLY A 235 -4.99 -26.46 4.15
CA GLY A 235 -5.02 -26.93 2.77
C GLY A 235 -5.31 -25.85 1.73
N THR A 236 -5.82 -24.68 2.14
CA THR A 236 -6.03 -23.51 1.25
C THR A 236 -5.02 -22.41 1.55
N ILE A 237 -4.79 -22.13 2.82
CA ILE A 237 -3.92 -21.07 3.31
C ILE A 237 -2.75 -21.71 4.03
N GLN A 238 -1.54 -21.41 3.55
CA GLN A 238 -0.29 -21.79 4.18
C GLN A 238 0.53 -20.56 4.52
N MET A 239 0.85 -20.39 5.80
CA MET A 239 1.68 -19.28 6.25
C MET A 239 2.30 -19.56 7.62
N GLN A 240 3.52 -19.04 7.81
CA GLN A 240 4.10 -18.90 9.13
C GLN A 240 3.66 -17.57 9.73
N LEU A 241 3.29 -17.56 11.01
CA LEU A 241 2.77 -16.38 11.71
C LEU A 241 3.69 -16.00 12.88
N VAL A 242 3.88 -14.71 13.09
CA VAL A 242 4.67 -14.16 14.19
C VAL A 242 3.97 -12.98 14.86
N SER A 243 4.25 -12.77 16.13
CA SER A 243 3.79 -11.61 16.90
C SER A 243 4.82 -11.26 17.95
N GLU A 244 4.89 -9.98 18.27
CA GLU A 244 5.65 -9.41 19.38
C GLU A 244 5.23 -10.02 20.72
N ILE A 245 3.95 -10.40 20.87
CA ILE A 245 3.40 -11.00 22.09
C ILE A 245 3.87 -12.45 22.25
N ALA A 246 4.00 -13.17 21.14
CA ALA A 246 4.49 -14.55 21.14
C ALA A 246 6.03 -14.63 21.21
N ASN A 247 6.72 -13.48 21.23
CA ASN A 247 8.18 -13.35 21.27
C ASN A 247 8.90 -14.20 20.20
N ASN A 248 8.29 -14.32 19.02
CA ASN A 248 8.82 -15.11 17.89
C ASN A 248 9.16 -14.23 16.68
N MET A 249 9.29 -12.91 16.90
CA MET A 249 9.80 -11.95 15.93
C MET A 249 11.30 -11.72 16.16
N HIS A 250 12.01 -11.46 15.08
CA HIS A 250 13.40 -11.02 15.07
C HIS A 250 13.45 -9.49 14.97
N TYR A 251 14.42 -8.92 15.68
CA TYR A 251 14.71 -7.50 15.59
C TYR A 251 15.24 -7.14 14.20
N ASP A 252 14.95 -5.90 13.81
CA ASP A 252 15.37 -5.27 12.56
C ASP A 252 14.95 -6.04 11.30
N LEU A 253 13.79 -6.72 11.37
CA LEU A 253 13.19 -7.48 10.28
C LEU A 253 11.79 -6.98 9.94
N TRP A 254 11.47 -7.01 8.64
CA TRP A 254 10.15 -6.72 8.10
C TRP A 254 9.28 -7.98 8.06
N TYR A 255 8.04 -7.81 8.48
CA TYR A 255 6.99 -8.81 8.39
C TYR A 255 5.78 -8.21 7.68
N LEU A 256 5.21 -8.91 6.72
CA LEU A 256 3.97 -8.45 6.08
C LEU A 256 2.77 -8.84 6.93
N LEU A 257 1.79 -7.95 7.04
CA LEU A 257 0.46 -8.36 7.46
C LEU A 257 -0.16 -9.21 6.33
N PRO A 258 -0.92 -10.28 6.67
CA PRO A 258 -1.58 -11.08 5.65
C PRO A 258 -2.64 -10.29 4.86
N ASP A 259 -3.26 -9.26 5.45
CA ASP A 259 -4.26 -8.46 4.76
C ASP A 259 -3.61 -7.48 3.76
N ALA A 260 -4.00 -7.60 2.50
CA ALA A 260 -3.62 -6.72 1.40
C ALA A 260 -4.85 -6.24 0.62
N TYR A 261 -4.75 -5.09 -0.04
CA TYR A 261 -5.89 -4.53 -0.78
C TYR A 261 -5.53 -4.22 -2.22
N SER A 262 -6.45 -4.60 -3.13
CA SER A 262 -6.40 -4.21 -4.54
C SER A 262 -7.51 -3.21 -4.84
N LEU A 263 -7.31 -2.36 -5.83
CA LEU A 263 -8.31 -1.41 -6.33
C LEU A 263 -8.55 -1.68 -7.82
N GLN A 264 -9.81 -1.72 -8.22
CA GLN A 264 -10.25 -1.94 -9.59
C GLN A 264 -11.22 -0.85 -10.04
N LEU A 265 -11.07 -0.42 -11.29
CA LEU A 265 -12.04 0.45 -11.96
C LEU A 265 -12.80 -0.35 -13.01
N LYS A 266 -14.13 -0.20 -13.09
CA LYS A 266 -14.96 -0.90 -14.11
C LYS A 266 -15.72 0.13 -14.93
N LYS A 267 -15.50 0.16 -16.25
CA LYS A 267 -16.25 1.04 -17.15
C LYS A 267 -17.74 0.80 -17.02
N ILE A 268 -18.52 1.87 -16.88
CA ILE A 268 -19.96 1.81 -16.99
C ILE A 268 -20.26 1.73 -18.49
N LYS A 269 -20.84 0.61 -18.94
CA LYS A 269 -21.35 0.53 -20.32
C LYS A 269 -22.59 1.41 -20.37
N ILE A 270 -22.55 2.45 -21.19
CA ILE A 270 -23.75 3.16 -21.61
C ILE A 270 -24.44 2.21 -22.59
N LEU A 271 -25.61 1.68 -22.19
CA LEU A 271 -26.50 0.91 -23.06
C LEU A 271 -27.14 1.81 -24.10
#